data_AF-A0A6C8GEK7-F1
#
_entry.id   AF-A0A6C8GEK7-F1
#
_cell.length_a   1.000
_cell.length_b   1.000
_cell.length_c   1.000
_cell.angle_alpha   90.00
_cell.angle_beta   90.00
_cell.angle_gamma   90.00
#
_symmetry.space_group_name_H-M   'P 1'
#
loop_
_entity.id
_entity.type
_entity.pdbx_description
1 polymer ?
#
loop_
_entity_poly.entity_id
_entity_poly.type
_entity_poly.pdbx_seq_one_letter_code
_entity_poly.pdbx_strand_id
1 'polypeptide(L)'
;MLTDTSIRLNKYISESGICSRREADRFIEQGNVFINGKRAAIGDQVVAGDVVKVNGRLIEPREADDLVLIALNKPVGIVSTTEDGERDNIVLSIL
;
A
#
# COMPACT_ATOMS: atom_id res chain seq x y z
N MET A 1 -1.20 11.52 -24.13
CA MET A 1 -0.97 10.07 -24.25
C MET A 1 -1.36 9.47 -22.92
N LEU A 2 -2.48 8.75 -22.86
CA LEU A 2 -2.87 8.05 -21.64
C LEU A 2 -1.92 6.86 -21.52
N THR A 3 -1.02 6.91 -20.55
CA THR A 3 -0.21 5.77 -20.17
C THR A 3 -1.19 4.69 -19.66
N ASP A 4 -1.56 3.74 -20.52
CA ASP A 4 -2.29 2.51 -20.17
C ASP A 4 -1.39 1.60 -19.33
N THR A 5 -0.95 2.10 -18.18
CA THR A 5 -0.17 1.35 -17.21
C THR A 5 -1.14 0.90 -16.14
N SER A 6 -1.67 -0.30 -16.31
CA SER A 6 -2.46 -0.94 -15.27
C SER A 6 -1.55 -1.25 -14.07
N ILE A 7 -2.06 -0.98 -12.86
CA ILE A 7 -1.33 -1.20 -11.61
C ILE A 7 -1.99 -2.39 -10.90
N ARG A 8 -1.18 -3.33 -10.40
CA ARG A 8 -1.72 -4.44 -9.61
C ARG A 8 -2.43 -3.90 -8.36
N LEU A 9 -3.63 -4.39 -8.06
CA LEU A 9 -4.49 -3.84 -7.00
C LEU A 9 -3.80 -3.77 -5.63
N ASN A 10 -3.04 -4.81 -5.25
CA ASN A 10 -2.30 -4.82 -3.99
C ASN A 10 -1.20 -3.75 -3.92
N LYS A 11 -0.56 -3.43 -5.05
CA LYS A 11 0.39 -2.31 -5.18
C LYS A 11 -0.35 -0.99 -5.05
N TYR A 12 -1.47 -0.82 -5.74
CA TYR A 12 -2.29 0.39 -5.69
C TYR A 12 -2.75 0.71 -4.25
N ILE A 13 -3.31 -0.29 -3.54
CA ILE A 13 -3.72 -0.13 -2.13
C ILE A 13 -2.52 0.20 -1.24
N SER A 14 -1.38 -0.45 -1.45
CA SER A 14 -0.18 -0.20 -0.63
C SER A 14 0.39 1.21 -0.85
N GLU A 15 0.34 1.72 -2.08
CA GLU A 15 0.79 3.07 -2.41
C GLU A 15 -0.13 4.16 -1.85
N SER A 16 -1.40 3.85 -1.56
CA SER A 16 -2.29 4.76 -0.81
C SER A 16 -1.88 4.97 0.66
N GLY A 17 -0.92 4.16 1.17
CA GLY A 17 -0.43 4.26 2.56
C GLY A 17 -1.29 3.57 3.60
N ILE A 18 -2.39 2.89 3.22
CA ILE A 18 -3.27 2.20 4.17
C ILE A 18 -2.61 0.98 4.81
N CYS A 19 -1.89 0.17 4.04
CA CYS A 19 -1.31 -1.07 4.52
C CYS A 19 -0.17 -1.56 3.61
N SER A 20 0.50 -2.65 4.02
CA SER A 20 1.46 -3.33 3.16
C SER A 20 0.80 -4.04 1.98
N ARG A 21 1.57 -4.38 0.94
CA ARG A 21 1.06 -5.20 -0.19
C ARG A 21 0.49 -6.55 0.24
N ARG A 22 1.11 -7.20 1.25
CA ARG A 22 0.66 -8.49 1.77
C ARG A 22 -0.67 -8.36 2.53
N GLU A 23 -0.85 -7.29 3.29
CA GLU A 23 -2.12 -7.00 3.95
C GLU A 23 -3.21 -6.65 2.94
N ALA A 24 -2.87 -5.94 1.87
CA ALA A 24 -3.80 -5.67 0.79
C ALA A 24 -4.33 -6.98 0.17
N ASP A 25 -3.45 -7.96 -0.09
CA ASP A 25 -3.87 -9.29 -0.57
C ASP A 25 -4.83 -9.98 0.43
N ARG A 26 -4.58 -9.88 1.75
CA ARG A 26 -5.50 -10.42 2.77
C ARG A 26 -6.87 -9.73 2.73
N PHE A 27 -6.92 -8.40 2.57
CA PHE A 27 -8.20 -7.69 2.45
C PHE A 27 -8.96 -8.09 1.19
N ILE A 28 -8.26 -8.31 0.09
CA ILE A 28 -8.86 -8.78 -1.17
C ILE A 28 -9.45 -10.18 -0.97
N GLU A 29 -8.69 -11.12 -0.39
CA GLU A 29 -9.15 -12.48 -0.06
C GLU A 29 -10.41 -12.48 0.81
N GLN A 30 -10.41 -11.65 1.85
CA GLN A 30 -11.54 -11.48 2.77
C GLN A 30 -12.77 -10.86 2.11
N GLY A 31 -12.64 -10.28 0.91
CA GLY A 31 -13.73 -9.62 0.19
C GLY A 31 -14.03 -8.21 0.63
N ASN A 32 -13.06 -7.58 1.29
CA ASN A 32 -13.19 -6.22 1.81
C ASN A 32 -12.83 -5.14 0.77
N VAL A 33 -12.46 -5.55 -0.44
CA VAL A 33 -12.00 -4.66 -1.52
C VAL A 33 -12.94 -4.69 -2.71
N PHE A 34 -13.29 -3.51 -3.20
CA PHE A 34 -14.19 -3.32 -4.34
C PHE A 34 -13.54 -2.41 -5.39
N ILE A 35 -13.65 -2.78 -6.67
CA ILE A 35 -13.32 -1.93 -7.81
C ILE A 35 -14.64 -1.60 -8.51
N ASN A 36 -14.97 -0.32 -8.64
CA ASN A 36 -16.21 0.16 -9.28
C ASN A 36 -17.48 -0.52 -8.72
N GLY A 37 -17.49 -0.81 -7.40
CA GLY A 37 -18.59 -1.48 -6.71
C GLY A 37 -18.65 -3.00 -6.86
N LYS A 38 -17.73 -3.63 -7.61
CA LYS A 38 -17.61 -5.08 -7.72
C LYS A 38 -16.51 -5.60 -6.80
N ARG A 39 -16.77 -6.73 -6.12
CA ARG A 39 -15.75 -7.38 -5.25
C ARG A 39 -14.54 -7.76 -6.09
N ALA A 40 -13.35 -7.35 -5.65
CA ALA A 40 -12.09 -7.64 -6.32
C ALA A 40 -11.56 -9.03 -5.95
N ALA A 41 -10.68 -9.57 -6.80
CA ALA A 41 -9.96 -10.82 -6.62
C ALA A 41 -8.43 -10.60 -6.60
N ILE A 42 -7.70 -11.57 -6.05
CA ILE A 42 -6.23 -11.49 -6.01
C ILE A 42 -5.69 -11.47 -7.45
N GLY A 43 -4.81 -10.51 -7.73
CA GLY A 43 -4.19 -10.36 -9.04
C GLY A 43 -4.93 -9.40 -9.96
N ASP A 44 -6.10 -8.89 -9.56
CA ASP A 44 -6.78 -7.82 -10.27
C ASP A 44 -5.88 -6.59 -10.44
N GLN A 45 -6.16 -5.85 -11.50
CA GLN A 45 -5.43 -4.63 -11.86
C GLN A 45 -6.40 -3.46 -11.87
N VAL A 46 -5.86 -2.28 -11.57
CA VAL A 46 -6.54 -1.00 -11.51
C VAL A 46 -6.01 -0.14 -12.64
N VAL A 47 -6.90 0.49 -13.39
CA VAL A 47 -6.55 1.45 -14.42
C VAL A 47 -6.93 2.87 -14.00
N ALA A 48 -6.41 3.87 -14.71
CA ALA A 48 -6.77 5.26 -14.45
C ALA A 48 -8.29 5.46 -14.59
N GLY A 49 -8.91 6.04 -13.56
CA GLY A 49 -10.36 6.26 -13.50
C GLY A 49 -11.16 5.19 -12.73
N ASP A 50 -10.54 4.06 -12.37
CA ASP A 50 -11.18 3.09 -11.50
C ASP A 50 -11.34 3.64 -10.07
N VAL A 51 -12.50 3.33 -9.47
CA VAL A 51 -12.84 3.70 -8.11
C VAL A 51 -12.60 2.50 -7.20
N VAL A 52 -11.57 2.55 -6.38
CA VAL A 52 -11.23 1.46 -5.45
C VAL A 52 -11.71 1.79 -4.04
N LYS A 53 -12.37 0.83 -3.38
CA LYS A 53 -12.78 0.94 -1.97
C LYS A 53 -12.23 -0.22 -1.16
N VAL A 54 -11.67 0.08 0.02
CA VAL A 54 -11.18 -0.91 0.99
C VAL A 54 -11.92 -0.69 2.31
N ASN A 55 -12.56 -1.73 2.85
CA ASN A 55 -13.38 -1.63 4.06
C ASN A 55 -14.43 -0.50 4.00
N GLY A 56 -15.00 -0.25 2.80
CA GLY A 56 -15.97 0.82 2.56
C GLY A 56 -15.38 2.23 2.41
N ARG A 57 -14.08 2.44 2.65
CA ARG A 57 -13.40 3.72 2.44
C ARG A 57 -12.88 3.81 1.01
N LEU A 58 -13.11 4.96 0.36
CA LEU A 58 -12.50 5.28 -0.92
C LEU A 58 -11.00 5.45 -0.73
N ILE A 59 -10.21 4.87 -1.63
CA ILE A 59 -8.77 5.11 -1.68
C ILE A 59 -8.42 5.86 -2.95
N GLU A 60 -7.61 6.89 -2.77
CA GLU A 60 -7.01 7.67 -3.82
C GLU A 60 -5.51 7.33 -3.89
N PRO A 61 -4.92 7.32 -5.09
CA PRO A 61 -3.48 7.13 -5.22
C PRO A 61 -2.75 8.32 -4.61
N ARG A 62 -1.60 8.09 -3.96
CA ARG A 62 -0.73 9.18 -3.46
C ARG A 62 -0.34 10.09 -4.62
N GLU A 63 -0.41 11.40 -4.38
CA GLU A 63 0.11 12.36 -5.33
C GLU A 63 1.64 12.36 -5.32
N ALA A 64 2.25 12.83 -6.41
CA ALA A 64 3.72 12.90 -6.51
C ALA A 64 4.33 13.76 -5.40
N ASP A 65 3.59 14.77 -4.95
CA ASP A 65 3.98 15.69 -3.88
C ASP A 65 4.01 15.03 -2.50
N ASP A 66 3.42 13.83 -2.35
CA ASP A 66 3.51 13.06 -1.11
C ASP A 66 4.85 12.31 -0.97
N LEU A 67 5.78 12.34 -1.92
CA LEU A 67 7.01 11.54 -1.85
C LEU A 67 7.86 11.86 -0.59
N VAL A 68 8.09 10.84 0.24
CA VAL A 68 9.00 10.93 1.41
C VAL A 68 10.27 10.16 1.11
N LEU A 69 11.41 10.86 1.08
CA LEU A 69 12.74 10.29 0.90
C LEU A 69 13.66 10.70 2.06
N ILE A 70 14.22 9.72 2.77
CA ILE A 70 15.08 9.92 3.95
C ILE A 70 16.38 9.16 3.74
N ALA A 71 17.51 9.81 4.07
CA ALA A 71 18.81 9.15 4.19
C ALA A 71 19.10 8.88 5.68
N LEU A 72 19.21 7.60 6.08
CA LEU A 72 19.46 7.19 7.45
C LEU A 72 20.81 6.47 7.57
N ASN A 73 21.70 6.98 8.42
CA ASN A 73 22.88 6.24 8.87
C ASN A 73 22.48 5.31 10.01
N LYS A 74 22.07 4.08 9.66
CA LYS A 74 21.56 3.09 10.61
C LYS A 74 22.62 2.72 11.66
N PRO A 75 22.38 2.93 12.97
CA PRO A 75 23.34 2.58 14.01
C PRO A 75 23.38 1.06 14.27
N VAL A 76 24.43 0.63 14.98
CA VAL A 76 24.56 -0.75 15.46
C VAL A 76 23.45 -1.04 16.48
N GLY A 77 22.84 -2.23 16.39
CA GLY A 77 21.76 -2.66 17.27
C GLY A 77 20.35 -2.54 16.68
N ILE A 78 20.15 -1.73 15.61
CA ILE A 78 18.84 -1.61 14.95
C ILE A 78 18.63 -2.75 13.95
N VAL A 79 17.40 -3.22 13.80
CA VAL A 79 16.99 -4.26 12.84
C VAL A 79 16.19 -3.62 11.70
N SER A 80 16.54 -3.94 10.45
CA SER A 80 15.85 -3.42 9.25
C SER A 80 14.53 -4.16 8.99
N THR A 81 13.54 -3.95 9.84
CA THR A 81 12.20 -4.54 9.73
C THR A 81 11.11 -3.51 10.02
N THR A 82 9.91 -3.75 9.50
CA THR A 82 8.70 -2.97 9.79
C THR A 82 7.76 -3.72 10.73
N GLU A 83 8.20 -4.83 11.32
CA GLU A 83 7.39 -5.64 12.23
C GLU A 83 7.38 -5.04 13.63
N ASP A 84 6.18 -4.77 14.17
CA ASP A 84 5.98 -4.14 15.48
C ASP A 84 6.52 -4.98 16.65
N GLY A 85 6.69 -6.29 16.47
CA GLY A 85 7.20 -7.20 17.49
C GLY A 85 8.71 -7.07 17.75
N GLU A 86 9.45 -6.45 16.85
CA GLU A 86 10.87 -6.17 17.02
C GLU A 86 11.04 -4.81 17.71
N ARG A 87 11.60 -4.82 18.93
CA ARG A 87 11.75 -3.62 19.75
C ARG A 87 12.72 -2.62 19.10
N ASP A 88 13.78 -3.12 18.49
CA ASP A 88 14.84 -2.30 17.93
C ASP A 88 14.66 -2.13 16.41
N ASN A 89 13.42 -1.97 15.94
CA ASN A 89 13.13 -1.87 14.51
C ASN A 89 13.45 -0.49 13.91
N ILE A 90 13.68 -0.47 12.59
CA ILE A 90 14.12 0.74 11.88
C ILE A 90 13.05 1.83 11.83
N VAL A 91 11.76 1.48 11.89
CA VAL A 91 10.66 2.46 11.81
C VAL A 91 10.65 3.35 13.05
N LEU A 92 10.76 2.75 14.23
CA LEU A 92 10.84 3.47 15.51
C LEU A 92 12.13 4.28 15.66
N SER A 93 13.20 3.93 14.93
CA SER A 93 14.46 4.68 14.97
C SER A 93 14.44 5.99 14.19
N ILE A 94 13.44 6.16 13.30
CA ILE A 94 13.28 7.34 12.43
C ILE A 94 12.26 8.33 13.01
N LEU A 95 11.34 7.87 13.88
CA LEU A 95 10.31 8.67 14.55
C LEU A 95 10.78 9.16 15.92
#